data_AF-A0A9D6J2Q8-F1
#
_entry.id   AF-A0A9D6J2Q8-F1
#
_cell.length_a   1.000
_cell.length_b   1.000
_cell.length_c   1.000
_cell.angle_alpha   90.00
_cell.angle_beta   90.00
_cell.angle_gamma   90.00
#
_symmetry.space_group_name_H-M   'P 1'
#
loop_
_entity.id
_entity.type
_entity.pdbx_description
1 polymer ?
#
loop_
_entity_poly.entity_id
_entity_poly.type
_entity_poly.pdbx_seq_one_letter_code
_entity_poly.pdbx_strand_id
1 'polypeptide(L)' 'MFSGIITDLGRIRAIKPGGDTCIEVETGYDTRTIAIGASVACAGVCLTVIDKGKGWFAV' A
#
# COMPACT_ATOMS: atom_id res chain seq x y z
N MET A 1 10.29 4.18 9.61
CA MET A 1 11.61 3.66 9.21
C MET A 1 11.48 2.16 8.98
N PHE A 2 12.06 1.61 7.90
CA PHE A 2 11.88 0.20 7.51
C PHE A 2 13.20 -0.58 7.67
N SER A 3 13.13 -1.90 7.88
CA SER A 3 14.31 -2.77 8.02
C SER A 3 14.91 -3.22 6.67
N GLY A 4 14.18 -3.07 5.57
CA GLY A 4 14.56 -3.61 4.26
C GLY A 4 14.21 -5.09 4.06
N ILE A 5 13.66 -5.76 5.07
CA ILE A 5 13.16 -7.14 4.94
C ILE A 5 11.77 -7.10 4.32
N ILE A 6 11.61 -7.74 3.15
CA ILE A 6 10.30 -7.88 2.51
C ILE A 6 9.43 -8.85 3.31
N THR A 7 8.21 -8.42 3.62
CA THR A 7 7.30 -9.15 4.52
C THR A 7 6.04 -9.66 3.83
N ASP A 8 5.73 -9.14 2.64
CA ASP A 8 4.62 -9.58 1.80
C ASP A 8 4.94 -9.31 0.32
N LEU A 9 4.33 -10.08 -0.57
CA LEU A 9 4.33 -9.85 -2.02
C LEU A 9 2.93 -9.45 -2.45
N GLY A 10 2.70 -8.14 -2.53
CA GLY A 10 1.43 -7.59 -3.01
C GLY A 10 1.28 -7.66 -4.53
N ARG A 11 0.05 -7.43 -5.01
CA ARG A 11 -0.28 -7.36 -6.45
C ARG A 11 -0.91 -6.01 -6.77
N ILE A 12 -0.44 -5.35 -7.82
CA ILE A 12 -1.12 -4.14 -8.33
C ILE A 12 -2.44 -4.56 -8.96
N ARG A 13 -3.56 -4.07 -8.41
CA ARG A 13 -4.90 -4.37 -8.92
C ARG A 13 -5.47 -3.25 -9.78
N ALA A 14 -5.06 -2.01 -9.54
CA ALA A 14 -5.45 -0.85 -10.31
C ALA A 14 -4.40 0.25 -10.22
N ILE A 15 -4.26 0.99 -11.32
CA ILE A 15 -3.51 2.25 -11.37
C ILE A 15 -4.51 3.28 -11.89
N LYS A 16 -4.73 4.35 -11.12
CA LYS A 16 -5.68 5.42 -11.42
C LYS A 16 -4.89 6.71 -11.66
N PRO A 17 -4.61 7.07 -12.91
CA PRO A 17 -3.98 8.35 -13.25
C PRO A 17 -4.87 9.52 -12.84
N GLY A 18 -4.26 10.62 -12.38
CA GLY A 18 -4.93 11.82 -11.92
C GLY A 18 -3.94 12.97 -11.77
N GLY A 19 -4.26 13.97 -10.94
CA GLY A 19 -3.27 14.98 -10.52
C GLY A 19 -2.07 14.30 -9.86
N ASP A 20 -2.36 13.50 -8.82
CA ASP A 20 -1.47 12.45 -8.33
C ASP A 20 -1.97 11.09 -8.81
N THR A 21 -1.04 10.15 -9.07
CA THR A 21 -1.40 8.78 -9.45
C THR A 21 -1.69 7.96 -8.21
N CYS A 22 -2.90 7.42 -8.12
CA CYS A 22 -3.29 6.51 -7.05
C CYS A 22 -3.07 5.05 -7.49
N ILE A 23 -2.36 4.29 -6.68
CA ILE A 23 -2.05 2.87 -6.95
C ILE A 23 -2.72 2.02 -5.88
N GLU A 24 -3.53 1.05 -6.31
CA GLU A 24 -4.16 0.09 -5.41
C GLU A 24 -3.40 -1.24 -5.40
N VAL A 25 -3.05 -1.69 -4.21
CA VAL A 25 -2.24 -2.89 -3.97
C VAL A 25 -3.05 -3.89 -3.17
N GLU A 26 -3.25 -5.08 -3.72
CA GLU A 26 -3.69 -6.27 -2.98
C GLU A 26 -2.57 -6.77 -2.09
N THR A 27 -2.91 -7.20 -0.89
CA THR A 27 -1.93 -7.63 0.12
C THR A 27 -2.45 -8.78 0.96
N GLY A 28 -1.52 -9.62 1.45
CA GLY A 28 -1.81 -10.66 2.44
C GLY A 28 -2.03 -10.12 3.86
N TYR A 29 -1.71 -8.85 4.12
CA TYR A 29 -1.92 -8.23 5.42
C TYR A 29 -3.40 -8.07 5.78
N ASP A 30 -3.72 -8.16 7.07
CA ASP A 30 -5.02 -7.72 7.57
C ASP A 30 -5.10 -6.19 7.49
N THR A 31 -5.71 -5.69 6.43
CA THR A 31 -5.82 -4.26 6.14
C THR A 31 -6.61 -3.48 7.19
N ARG A 32 -7.34 -4.15 8.10
CA ARG A 32 -7.95 -3.47 9.26
C ARG A 32 -6.89 -2.92 10.22
N THR A 33 -5.72 -3.55 10.28
CA THR A 33 -4.59 -3.16 11.13
C THR A 33 -3.74 -2.02 10.55
N ILE A 34 -3.89 -1.72 9.25
CA ILE A 34 -3.18 -0.64 8.57
C ILE A 34 -3.97 0.67 8.74
N ALA A 35 -3.39 1.69 9.35
CA ALA A 35 -4.04 3.00 9.48
C ALA A 35 -3.95 3.80 8.17
N ILE A 36 -4.95 4.64 7.90
CA ILE A 36 -4.79 5.73 6.91
C ILE A 36 -3.72 6.69 7.45
N GLY A 37 -2.82 7.12 6.58
CA GLY A 37 -1.62 7.89 6.94
C GLY A 37 -0.42 7.04 7.37
N ALA A 38 -0.57 5.70 7.44
CA ALA A 38 0.56 4.83 7.74
C ALA A 38 1.60 4.85 6.60
N SER A 39 2.87 4.71 6.96
CA SER A 39 3.95 4.53 5.99
C SER A 39 4.09 3.04 5.62
N VAL A 40 3.94 2.73 4.34
CA VAL A 40 4.16 1.40 3.78
C VAL A 40 5.27 1.47 2.73
N ALA A 41 6.18 0.49 2.73
CA ALA A 41 7.25 0.42 1.74
C ALA A 41 6.85 -0.49 0.58
N CYS A 42 6.64 0.08 -0.60
CA CYS A 42 6.36 -0.66 -1.83
C CYS A 42 7.60 -0.63 -2.73
N ALA A 43 8.22 -1.78 -2.98
CA ALA A 43 9.47 -1.90 -3.75
C ALA A 43 10.59 -0.94 -3.27
N GLY A 44 10.69 -0.71 -1.95
CA GLY A 44 11.68 0.17 -1.35
C GLY A 44 11.28 1.65 -1.26
N VAL A 45 10.15 2.06 -1.87
CA VAL A 45 9.64 3.43 -1.80
C VAL A 45 8.69 3.57 -0.61
N CYS A 46 8.97 4.53 0.28
CA CYS A 46 8.06 4.88 1.37
C CYS A 46 6.86 5.65 0.81
N LEU A 47 5.67 5.10 0.97
CA LEU A 47 4.41 5.69 0.51
C LEU A 47 3.43 5.81 1.68
N THR A 48 2.48 6.72 1.56
CA THR A 48 1.45 6.96 2.58
C THR A 48 0.17 6.26 2.17
N VAL A 49 -0.41 5.48 3.07
CA VAL A 49 -1.71 4.85 2.81
C VAL A 49 -2.80 5.91 2.81
N ILE A 50 -3.47 6.11 1.67
CA ILE A 50 -4.51 7.14 1.50
C ILE A 50 -5.94 6.56 1.50
N ASP A 51 -6.11 5.27 1.19
CA ASP A 51 -7.38 4.56 1.26
C ASP A 51 -7.14 3.06 1.51
N LYS A 52 -8.16 2.32 1.93
CA LYS A 52 -8.08 0.87 2.13
C LYS A 52 -9.45 0.18 2.15
N GLY A 53 -9.43 -1.11 1.85
CA GLY A 53 -10.57 -2.00 2.06
C GLY A 53 -10.11 -3.43 2.33
N LYS A 54 -11.03 -4.40 2.30
CA LYS A 54 -10.69 -5.80 2.63
C LYS A 54 -9.64 -6.36 1.66
N GLY A 55 -8.43 -6.62 2.17
CA GLY A 55 -7.33 -7.23 1.41
C GLY A 55 -6.61 -6.29 0.43
N TRP A 56 -6.83 -4.98 0.53
CA TRP A 56 -6.14 -3.99 -0.30
C TRP A 56 -5.97 -2.63 0.38
N PHE A 57 -4.97 -1.87 -0.05
CA PHE A 57 -4.78 -0.47 0.30
C PHE A 57 -4.40 0.35 -0.93
N ALA A 58 -4.59 1.67 -0.85
CA ALA A 58 -4.15 2.63 -1.86
C ALA A 58 -3.04 3.52 -1.31
N VAL A 59 -2.14 3.90 -2.21
CA VAL A 59 -1.07 4.88 -2.03
C VAL A 59 -1.10 5.92 -3.13
#